data_AF-B9TLL5-F1
#
_entry.id   AF-B9TLL5-F1
#
_cell.length_a   1.000
_cell.length_b   1.000
_cell.length_c   1.000
_cell.angle_alpha   90.00
_cell.angle_beta   90.00
_cell.angle_gamma   90.00
#
_symmetry.space_group_name_H-M   'P 1'
#
loop_
_entity.id
_entity.type
_entity.pdbx_description
1 polymer ?
#
loop_
_entity_poly.entity_id
_entity_poly.type
_entity_poly.pdbx_seq_one_letter_code
_entity_poly.pdbx_strand_id
1 'polypeptide(L)'
;MKGRSSSGCKVIEVDGYDFRKEKSEDKFRSGQIWAVHSDKDGLPRNYVQVKKIETETGFRLHVAMLETCTLQKDRRQPASCGTFRVKNGNSKVLLINAFSHKVKAKSTGRNTYEIFPRKGEIWAVYKSWNSEVSCSDQGTGECDIVEVIEDNSRSVKVVVLMPGKGQDTLYMSPTSKRLKSSIMDIPRTEFARFSHQCLAHKHAEENDSRLRGYWQLDPPSIPGNVILVE
;
A
#
# COMPACT_ATOMS: atom_id res chain seq x y z
N MET A 1 47.98 -16.45 23.75
CA MET A 1 47.49 -16.68 22.37
C MET A 1 45.97 -16.63 22.36
N LYS A 2 45.42 -15.77 21.51
CA LYS A 2 44.03 -15.69 20.99
C LYS A 2 42.89 -15.52 22.00
N GLY A 3 42.58 -14.24 22.28
CA GLY A 3 41.25 -13.81 22.64
C GLY A 3 40.26 -14.09 21.49
N ARG A 4 39.10 -14.65 21.84
CA ARG A 4 37.96 -14.86 20.94
C ARG A 4 37.35 -13.50 20.62
N SER A 5 37.49 -13.06 19.37
CA SER A 5 36.68 -11.98 18.80
C SER A 5 35.23 -12.45 18.72
N SER A 6 34.40 -11.91 19.60
CA SER A 6 32.95 -11.92 19.45
C SER A 6 32.60 -10.91 18.36
N SER A 7 32.26 -11.41 17.17
CA SER A 7 31.72 -10.60 16.09
C SER A 7 30.36 -10.09 16.52
N GLY A 8 30.31 -8.88 17.08
CA GLY A 8 29.06 -8.22 17.43
C GLY A 8 28.20 -8.06 16.18
N CYS A 9 27.08 -8.78 16.12
CA CYS A 9 25.97 -8.39 15.26
C CYS A 9 25.54 -6.99 15.70
N LYS A 10 25.98 -5.96 14.98
CA LYS A 10 25.48 -4.61 15.16
C LYS A 10 24.01 -4.62 14.74
N VAL A 11 23.12 -4.78 15.71
CA VAL A 11 21.69 -4.48 15.55
C VAL A 11 21.64 -3.02 15.10
N ILE A 12 21.14 -2.81 13.88
CA ILE A 12 20.97 -1.48 13.32
C ILE A 12 19.66 -0.97 13.92
N GLU A 13 19.74 -0.27 15.06
CA GLU A 13 18.63 0.58 15.51
C GLU A 13 18.55 1.75 14.53
N VAL A 14 17.48 1.74 13.73
CA VAL A 14 17.15 2.80 12.79
C VAL A 14 15.96 3.52 13.38
N ASP A 15 16.05 4.84 13.49
CA ASP A 15 14.88 5.67 13.75
C ASP A 15 13.92 5.55 12.57
N GLY A 16 12.87 4.76 12.77
CA GLY A 16 11.88 4.52 11.74
C GLY A 16 11.15 5.80 11.34
N TYR A 17 10.86 5.94 10.04
CA TYR A 17 10.00 7.01 9.56
C TYR A 17 8.63 6.99 10.24
N ASP A 18 8.20 8.15 10.77
CA ASP A 18 6.90 8.29 11.44
C ASP A 18 5.75 8.50 10.44
N PHE A 19 5.15 7.40 10.00
CA PHE A 19 4.00 7.41 9.07
C PHE A 19 2.75 8.11 9.62
N ARG A 20 2.65 8.38 10.93
CA ARG A 20 1.51 9.13 11.49
C ARG A 20 1.44 10.55 10.93
N LYS A 21 2.57 11.11 10.49
CA LYS A 21 2.66 12.44 9.85
C LYS A 21 1.98 12.50 8.48
N GLU A 22 1.82 11.36 7.81
CA GLU A 22 1.13 11.27 6.50
C GLU A 22 -0.39 11.33 6.63
N LYS A 23 -0.90 11.17 7.86
CA LYS A 23 -2.33 11.22 8.19
C LYS A 23 -2.62 12.12 9.40
N SER A 24 -1.82 13.16 9.62
CA SER A 24 -2.13 14.19 10.60
C SER A 24 -3.36 15.01 10.17
N GLU A 25 -4.01 15.67 11.12
CA GLU A 25 -5.26 16.41 10.91
C GLU A 25 -5.20 17.41 9.75
N ASP A 26 -4.06 18.08 9.57
CA ASP A 26 -3.80 19.05 8.50
C ASP A 26 -3.71 18.44 7.08
N LYS A 27 -3.60 17.11 6.96
CA LYS A 27 -3.50 16.43 5.66
C LYS A 27 -4.86 16.21 5.00
N PHE A 28 -5.93 16.17 5.79
CA PHE A 28 -7.27 15.86 5.31
C PHE A 28 -7.94 17.07 4.67
N ARG A 29 -8.61 16.83 3.53
CA ARG A 29 -9.46 17.81 2.85
C ARG A 29 -10.70 17.13 2.29
N SER A 30 -11.84 17.82 2.34
CA SER A 30 -13.06 17.35 1.68
C SER A 30 -12.84 17.10 0.19
N GLY A 31 -13.46 16.03 -0.31
CA GLY A 31 -13.34 15.55 -1.70
C GLY A 31 -12.18 14.58 -1.95
N GLN A 32 -11.18 14.51 -1.06
CA GLN A 32 -10.05 13.59 -1.20
C GLN A 32 -10.47 12.12 -1.09
N ILE A 33 -9.76 11.26 -1.80
CA ILE A 33 -9.89 9.81 -1.67
C ILE A 33 -8.74 9.28 -0.82
N TRP A 34 -9.08 8.41 0.13
CA TRP A 34 -8.13 7.79 1.05
C TRP A 34 -8.30 6.27 1.06
N ALA A 35 -7.19 5.56 1.23
CA ALA A 35 -7.19 4.16 1.58
C ALA A 35 -7.44 3.98 3.09
N VAL A 36 -8.29 3.03 3.44
CA VAL A 36 -8.61 2.66 4.82
C VAL A 36 -8.39 1.17 5.04
N HIS A 37 -7.99 0.82 6.25
CA HIS A 37 -7.76 -0.58 6.62
C HIS A 37 -9.06 -1.37 6.58
N SER A 38 -8.98 -2.59 6.06
CA SER A 38 -10.08 -3.54 5.96
C SER A 38 -10.30 -4.22 7.30
N ASP A 39 -11.56 -4.32 7.75
CA ASP A 39 -11.91 -5.02 8.98
C ASP A 39 -11.59 -6.54 8.93
N LYS A 40 -11.33 -7.10 7.73
CA LYS A 40 -11.09 -8.54 7.54
C LYS A 40 -9.65 -8.96 7.84
N ASP A 41 -8.69 -8.16 7.39
CA ASP A 41 -7.27 -8.52 7.34
C ASP A 41 -6.36 -7.35 7.72
N GLY A 42 -6.92 -6.20 8.09
CA GLY A 42 -6.17 -5.00 8.46
C GLY A 42 -5.49 -4.29 7.29
N LEU A 43 -5.55 -4.82 6.06
CA LEU A 43 -4.83 -4.25 4.92
C LEU A 43 -5.59 -3.07 4.28
N PRO A 44 -4.89 -2.06 3.72
CA PRO A 44 -5.51 -0.83 3.20
C PRO A 44 -6.15 -1.01 1.81
N ARG A 45 -7.10 -1.93 1.69
CA ARG A 45 -7.75 -2.33 0.42
C ARG A 45 -9.03 -1.57 0.10
N ASN A 46 -9.61 -0.87 1.08
CA ASN A 46 -10.86 -0.15 0.92
C ASN A 46 -10.60 1.34 0.67
N TYR A 47 -11.46 1.98 -0.11
CA TYR A 47 -11.35 3.41 -0.40
C TYR A 47 -12.56 4.20 0.10
N VAL A 48 -12.29 5.41 0.57
CA VAL A 48 -13.32 6.34 1.05
C VAL A 48 -13.09 7.73 0.48
N GLN A 49 -14.19 8.46 0.23
CA GLN A 49 -14.16 9.88 -0.03
C GLN A 49 -14.45 10.66 1.25
N VAL A 50 -13.58 11.60 1.62
CA VAL A 50 -13.84 12.56 2.71
C VAL A 50 -14.95 13.50 2.26
N LYS A 51 -16.08 13.52 2.98
CA LYS A 51 -17.23 14.39 2.69
C LYS A 51 -17.20 15.64 3.56
N LYS A 52 -16.95 15.48 4.85
CA LYS A 52 -16.90 16.55 5.84
C LYS A 52 -15.87 16.22 6.92
N ILE A 53 -15.20 17.26 7.40
CA ILE A 53 -14.30 17.21 8.55
C ILE A 53 -14.99 17.94 9.69
N GLU A 54 -15.11 17.30 10.84
CA GLU A 54 -15.68 17.86 12.06
C GLU A 54 -14.56 17.99 13.10
N THR A 55 -14.45 19.17 13.70
CA THR A 55 -13.40 19.49 14.69
C THR A 55 -13.96 19.95 16.04
N GLU A 56 -15.27 20.25 16.11
CA GLU A 56 -15.92 20.84 17.29
C GLU A 56 -16.05 19.85 18.46
N THR A 57 -16.29 18.56 18.16
CA THR A 57 -16.50 17.50 19.18
C THR A 57 -15.39 16.44 19.15
N GLY A 58 -14.21 16.84 18.68
CA GLY A 58 -13.07 15.99 18.33
C GLY A 58 -12.91 15.84 16.82
N PHE A 59 -11.72 15.43 16.37
CA PHE A 59 -11.41 15.30 14.94
C PHE A 59 -12.06 14.04 14.34
N ARG A 60 -13.16 14.24 13.62
CA ARG A 60 -13.97 13.16 13.01
C ARG A 60 -14.13 13.38 11.52
N LEU A 61 -14.01 12.30 10.75
CA LEU A 61 -14.11 12.33 9.30
C LEU A 61 -15.40 11.65 8.85
N HIS A 62 -16.30 12.45 8.29
CA HIS A 62 -17.50 11.94 7.63
C HIS A 62 -17.11 11.52 6.22
N VAL A 63 -17.31 10.26 5.89
CA VAL A 63 -16.85 9.66 4.64
C VAL A 63 -17.92 8.87 3.91
N ALA A 64 -17.77 8.74 2.60
CA ALA A 64 -18.56 7.79 1.80
C ALA A 64 -17.63 6.70 1.25
N MET A 65 -18.04 5.43 1.40
CA MET A 65 -17.29 4.29 0.86
C MET A 65 -17.31 4.31 -0.67
N LEU A 66 -16.23 3.87 -1.28
CA LEU A 66 -16.16 3.59 -2.72
C LEU A 66 -16.44 2.10 -2.98
N GLU A 67 -17.12 1.81 -4.08
CA GLU A 67 -17.36 0.46 -4.61
C GLU A 67 -16.77 0.32 -6.01
N THR A 68 -16.35 -0.89 -6.38
CA THR A 68 -15.82 -1.14 -7.72
C THR A 68 -16.96 -1.01 -8.75
N CYS A 69 -16.75 -0.23 -9.80
CA CYS A 69 -17.71 -0.13 -10.91
C CYS A 69 -17.80 -1.45 -11.68
N THR A 70 -16.70 -2.18 -11.74
CA THR A 70 -16.68 -3.52 -12.32
C THR A 70 -17.23 -4.50 -11.28
N LEU A 71 -18.46 -4.94 -11.50
CA LEU A 71 -18.84 -6.31 -11.16
C LEU A 71 -17.98 -7.19 -12.05
N GLN A 72 -16.77 -7.54 -11.62
CA GLN A 72 -16.09 -8.66 -12.24
C GLN A 72 -16.96 -9.89 -11.94
N LYS A 73 -17.90 -10.17 -12.84
CA LYS A 73 -18.93 -11.21 -12.68
C LYS A 73 -18.34 -12.59 -12.38
N ASP A 74 -17.05 -12.77 -12.67
CA ASP A 74 -16.29 -14.01 -12.47
C ASP A 74 -15.16 -13.95 -11.44
N ARG A 75 -15.02 -12.88 -10.63
CA ARG A 75 -13.88 -12.81 -9.69
C ARG A 75 -14.35 -12.66 -8.24
N ARG A 76 -13.96 -13.64 -7.41
CA ARG A 76 -14.18 -13.68 -5.95
C ARG A 76 -13.40 -12.60 -5.18
N GLN A 77 -12.60 -11.78 -5.85
CA GLN A 77 -11.72 -10.79 -5.24
C GLN A 77 -12.17 -9.36 -5.56
N PRO A 78 -12.31 -8.49 -4.55
CA PRO A 78 -12.55 -7.07 -4.79
C PRO A 78 -11.34 -6.47 -5.52
N ALA A 79 -11.60 -5.75 -6.61
CA ALA A 79 -10.54 -5.10 -7.36
C ALA A 79 -9.94 -3.96 -6.52
N SER A 80 -8.65 -4.05 -6.19
CA SER A 80 -7.96 -3.04 -5.39
C SER A 80 -7.39 -1.88 -6.23
N CYS A 81 -7.36 -2.03 -7.55
CA CYS A 81 -7.16 -0.93 -8.48
C CYS A 81 -8.17 -1.05 -9.63
N GLY A 82 -8.59 0.08 -10.19
CA GLY A 82 -9.70 0.11 -11.14
C GLY A 82 -10.49 1.41 -11.09
N THR A 83 -11.71 1.34 -11.62
CA THR A 83 -12.69 2.41 -11.54
C THR A 83 -13.63 2.13 -10.39
N PHE A 84 -13.76 3.12 -9.51
CA PHE A 84 -14.59 3.08 -8.33
C PHE A 84 -15.68 4.14 -8.41
N ARG A 85 -16.81 3.89 -7.78
CA ARG A 85 -17.90 4.84 -7.61
C ARG A 85 -18.13 5.09 -6.13
N VAL A 86 -18.41 6.32 -5.76
CA VAL A 86 -18.84 6.64 -4.40
C VAL A 86 -20.23 6.05 -4.18
N LYS A 87 -20.40 5.22 -3.14
CA LYS A 87 -21.71 4.66 -2.80
C LYS A 87 -22.71 5.77 -2.49
N ASN A 88 -23.91 5.64 -3.04
CA ASN A 88 -25.04 6.49 -2.68
C ASN A 88 -25.59 6.01 -1.34
N GLY A 89 -25.61 6.88 -0.33
CA GLY A 89 -26.10 6.55 1.01
C GLY A 89 -25.55 7.47 2.09
N ASN A 90 -25.87 7.16 3.34
CA ASN A 90 -25.43 7.92 4.49
C ASN A 90 -23.91 7.85 4.65
N SER A 91 -23.31 8.99 4.99
CA SER A 91 -21.88 9.05 5.32
C SER A 91 -21.62 8.30 6.61
N LYS A 92 -20.51 7.56 6.66
CA LYS A 92 -19.98 6.93 7.88
C LYS A 92 -19.04 7.91 8.58
N VAL A 93 -18.94 7.81 9.89
CA VAL A 93 -17.93 8.56 10.65
C VAL A 93 -16.76 7.63 10.93
N LEU A 94 -15.55 8.02 10.53
CA LEU A 94 -14.31 7.32 10.81
C LEU A 94 -13.36 8.21 11.61
N LEU A 95 -12.56 7.56 12.47
CA LEU A 95 -11.43 8.18 13.16
C LEU A 95 -10.16 8.06 12.31
N ILE A 96 -9.15 8.90 12.59
CA ILE A 96 -7.88 8.94 11.84
C ILE A 96 -7.16 7.57 11.81
N ASN A 97 -7.30 6.76 12.85
CA ASN A 97 -6.65 5.44 12.94
C ASN A 97 -7.09 4.47 11.84
N ALA A 98 -8.32 4.59 11.33
CA ALA A 98 -8.85 3.78 10.23
C ALA A 98 -8.16 4.09 8.90
N PHE A 99 -7.57 5.27 8.75
CA PHE A 99 -6.92 5.71 7.52
C PHE A 99 -5.48 5.19 7.43
N SER A 100 -5.09 4.79 6.22
CA SER A 100 -3.71 4.46 5.87
C SER A 100 -3.05 5.67 5.21
N HIS A 101 -3.46 5.99 3.98
CA HIS A 101 -2.85 7.07 3.19
C HIS A 101 -3.80 7.65 2.14
N LYS A 102 -3.50 8.86 1.69
CA LYS A 102 -4.20 9.52 0.60
C LYS A 102 -3.81 8.87 -0.73
N VAL A 103 -4.80 8.50 -1.55
CA VAL A 103 -4.55 7.87 -2.85
C VAL A 103 -4.64 8.87 -4.00
N LYS A 104 -3.87 8.64 -5.05
CA LYS A 104 -3.93 9.45 -6.28
C LYS A 104 -5.09 9.00 -7.16
N ALA A 105 -6.28 9.45 -6.82
CA ALA A 105 -7.49 9.21 -7.58
C ALA A 105 -7.68 10.23 -8.72
N LYS A 106 -8.00 9.77 -9.93
CA LYS A 106 -8.41 10.63 -11.06
C LYS A 106 -9.93 10.60 -11.19
N SER A 107 -10.57 11.76 -11.04
CA SER A 107 -12.03 11.87 -11.25
C SER A 107 -12.37 11.63 -12.72
N THR A 108 -13.37 10.80 -12.98
CA THR A 108 -13.92 10.53 -14.32
C THR A 108 -15.34 11.07 -14.50
N GLY A 109 -15.81 11.89 -13.56
CA GLY A 109 -17.18 12.43 -13.53
C GLY A 109 -18.15 11.52 -12.79
N ARG A 110 -19.41 11.93 -12.61
CA ARG A 110 -20.49 11.11 -12.00
C ARG A 110 -20.12 10.41 -10.67
N ASN A 111 -19.30 11.04 -9.83
CA ASN A 111 -18.76 10.47 -8.59
C ASN A 111 -17.96 9.17 -8.79
N THR A 112 -17.33 8.99 -9.95
CA THR A 112 -16.42 7.90 -10.23
C THR A 112 -14.96 8.35 -10.26
N TYR A 113 -14.07 7.46 -9.82
CA TYR A 113 -12.65 7.71 -9.63
C TYR A 113 -11.84 6.53 -10.15
N GLU A 114 -10.79 6.82 -10.91
CA GLU A 114 -9.78 5.84 -11.32
C GLU A 114 -8.63 5.85 -10.31
N ILE A 115 -8.38 4.68 -9.74
CA ILE A 115 -7.26 4.43 -8.83
C ILE A 115 -6.44 3.31 -9.47
N PHE A 116 -5.32 3.67 -10.08
CA PHE A 116 -4.40 2.75 -10.74
C PHE A 116 -2.98 2.96 -10.21
N PRO A 117 -2.14 1.91 -10.18
CA PRO A 117 -0.74 2.04 -9.81
C PRO A 117 -0.02 3.05 -10.70
N ARG A 118 0.77 3.93 -10.09
CA ARG A 118 1.54 4.97 -10.80
C ARG A 118 3.02 4.86 -10.48
N LYS A 119 3.86 5.33 -11.40
CA LYS A 119 5.31 5.38 -11.20
C LYS A 119 5.71 6.00 -9.86
N GLY A 120 6.61 5.31 -9.17
CA GLY A 120 7.15 5.66 -7.85
C GLY A 120 6.31 5.20 -6.67
N GLU A 121 5.16 4.55 -6.90
CA GLU A 121 4.36 3.98 -5.82
C GLU A 121 4.80 2.56 -5.48
N ILE A 122 4.61 2.18 -4.22
CA ILE A 122 4.82 0.82 -3.73
C ILE A 122 3.47 0.10 -3.65
N TRP A 123 3.42 -1.11 -4.17
CA TRP A 123 2.22 -1.93 -4.22
C TRP A 123 2.52 -3.37 -3.77
N ALA A 124 1.55 -4.01 -3.15
CA ALA A 124 1.54 -5.45 -2.97
C ALA A 124 0.88 -6.12 -4.19
N VAL A 125 1.54 -7.14 -4.75
CA VAL A 125 1.07 -7.88 -5.94
C VAL A 125 1.07 -9.37 -5.64
N TYR A 126 -0.03 -10.07 -5.94
CA TYR A 126 -0.11 -11.52 -5.74
C TYR A 126 0.87 -12.30 -6.63
N LYS A 127 1.62 -13.23 -6.00
CA LYS A 127 2.61 -14.13 -6.63
C LYS A 127 1.94 -15.13 -7.56
N SER A 128 0.92 -15.82 -7.07
CA SER A 128 0.11 -16.79 -7.81
C SER A 128 -1.26 -16.19 -8.09
N TRP A 129 -1.44 -15.71 -9.32
CA TRP A 129 -2.76 -15.32 -9.80
C TRP A 129 -3.43 -16.53 -10.46
N ASN A 130 -4.28 -17.22 -9.71
CA ASN A 130 -5.30 -18.09 -10.30
C ASN A 130 -6.65 -17.37 -10.17
N SER A 131 -7.36 -17.15 -11.28
CA SER A 131 -8.71 -16.57 -11.27
C SER A 131 -9.71 -17.38 -10.46
N GLU A 132 -9.40 -18.63 -10.13
CA GLU A 132 -10.26 -19.58 -9.41
C GLU A 132 -10.13 -19.55 -7.88
N VAL A 133 -9.06 -18.96 -7.31
CA VAL A 133 -8.78 -19.04 -5.86
C VAL A 133 -9.06 -17.70 -5.15
N SER A 134 -9.80 -17.74 -4.05
CA SER A 134 -10.06 -16.59 -3.18
C SER A 134 -8.86 -16.27 -2.28
N CYS A 135 -8.41 -15.02 -2.25
CA CYS A 135 -7.32 -14.56 -1.36
C CYS A 135 -7.67 -14.55 0.14
N SER A 136 -8.89 -14.95 0.54
CA SER A 136 -9.21 -15.15 1.96
C SER A 136 -8.56 -16.42 2.54
N ASP A 137 -8.19 -17.38 1.68
CA ASP A 137 -7.69 -18.71 2.07
C ASP A 137 -6.17 -18.78 2.07
N GLN A 138 -5.54 -17.62 2.12
CA GLN A 138 -4.33 -17.38 1.36
C GLN A 138 -3.37 -16.59 2.29
N GLY A 139 -2.37 -17.31 2.80
CA GLY A 139 -1.63 -17.01 4.04
C GLY A 139 -0.48 -16.01 3.90
N THR A 140 0.31 -15.89 4.97
CA THR A 140 1.59 -15.16 5.00
C THR A 140 2.51 -15.61 3.86
N GLY A 141 2.84 -14.72 2.92
CA GLY A 141 3.85 -14.97 1.88
C GLY A 141 3.37 -14.93 0.42
N GLU A 142 2.13 -14.53 0.15
CA GLU A 142 1.54 -14.60 -1.20
C GLU A 142 1.64 -13.33 -2.04
N CYS A 143 2.05 -12.23 -1.45
CA CYS A 143 2.32 -11.00 -2.17
C CYS A 143 3.82 -10.77 -2.30
N ASP A 144 4.22 -10.26 -3.45
CA ASP A 144 5.46 -9.53 -3.63
C ASP A 144 5.21 -8.04 -3.37
N ILE A 145 6.14 -7.39 -2.68
CA ILE A 145 6.18 -5.93 -2.59
C ILE A 145 6.93 -5.42 -3.81
N VAL A 146 6.33 -4.50 -4.56
CA VAL A 146 6.88 -4.01 -5.83
C VAL A 146 6.90 -2.49 -5.89
N GLU A 147 7.92 -1.93 -6.53
CA GLU A 147 7.94 -0.51 -6.93
C GLU A 147 7.48 -0.38 -8.38
N VAL A 148 6.55 0.54 -8.65
CA VAL A 148 6.13 0.85 -10.01
C VAL A 148 7.20 1.72 -10.69
N ILE A 149 7.82 1.19 -11.74
CA ILE A 149 8.89 1.88 -12.48
C ILE A 149 8.37 2.57 -13.76
N GLU A 150 7.26 2.08 -14.31
CA GLU A 150 6.61 2.63 -15.51
C GLU A 150 5.09 2.33 -15.45
N ASP A 151 4.25 3.34 -15.62
CA ASP A 151 2.81 3.20 -15.80
C ASP A 151 2.40 3.76 -17.17
N ASN A 152 1.89 2.89 -18.05
CA ASN A 152 1.42 3.27 -19.38
C ASN A 152 -0.05 2.85 -19.58
N SER A 153 -0.62 3.18 -20.74
CA SER A 153 -2.05 2.94 -21.00
C SER A 153 -2.42 1.46 -21.18
N ARG A 154 -1.44 0.56 -21.37
CA ARG A 154 -1.62 -0.87 -21.67
C ARG A 154 -1.16 -1.79 -20.54
N SER A 155 -0.13 -1.38 -19.80
CA SER A 155 0.49 -2.17 -18.74
C SER A 155 1.20 -1.28 -17.72
N VAL A 156 1.57 -1.91 -16.61
CA VAL A 156 2.41 -1.31 -15.57
C VAL A 156 3.62 -2.20 -15.37
N LYS A 157 4.82 -1.64 -15.54
CA LYS A 157 6.06 -2.34 -15.18
C LYS A 157 6.40 -2.07 -13.74
N VAL A 158 6.70 -3.15 -13.04
CA VAL A 158 7.06 -3.14 -11.63
C VAL A 158 8.37 -3.88 -11.41
N VAL A 159 9.10 -3.51 -10.36
CA VAL A 159 10.27 -4.26 -9.88
C VAL A 159 9.95 -4.85 -8.51
N VAL A 160 10.15 -6.15 -8.36
CA VAL A 160 10.02 -6.82 -7.05
C VAL A 160 11.12 -6.33 -6.12
N LEU A 161 10.73 -5.80 -4.97
CA LEU A 161 11.64 -5.34 -3.92
C LEU A 161 12.05 -6.51 -3.03
N MET A 162 13.30 -6.49 -2.59
CA MET A 162 13.84 -7.49 -1.67
C MET A 162 13.75 -6.97 -0.23
N PRO A 163 13.29 -7.77 0.74
CA PRO A 163 13.33 -7.38 2.14
C PRO A 163 14.78 -7.18 2.62
N GLY A 164 14.98 -6.16 3.43
CA GLY A 164 16.23 -5.87 4.12
C GLY A 164 16.54 -6.95 5.15
N LYS A 165 17.83 -7.28 5.31
CA LYS A 165 18.23 -8.30 6.31
C LYS A 165 17.94 -7.77 7.72
N GLY A 166 17.06 -8.46 8.45
CA GLY A 166 16.80 -8.23 9.87
C GLY A 166 15.88 -7.04 10.19
N GLN A 167 15.19 -6.46 9.20
CA GLN A 167 14.15 -5.45 9.41
C GLN A 167 12.98 -5.68 8.46
N ASP A 168 11.83 -6.08 9.00
CA ASP A 168 10.66 -6.52 8.22
C ASP A 168 9.96 -5.37 7.46
N THR A 169 10.29 -4.12 7.78
CA THR A 169 9.73 -2.91 7.17
C THR A 169 10.62 -2.30 6.09
N LEU A 170 11.88 -2.75 5.95
CA LEU A 170 12.81 -2.21 4.96
C LEU A 170 12.83 -3.08 3.71
N TYR A 171 12.74 -2.44 2.55
CA TYR A 171 12.73 -3.06 1.24
C TYR A 171 13.69 -2.31 0.34
N MET A 172 14.36 -3.00 -0.59
CA MET A 172 15.28 -2.36 -1.51
C MET A 172 15.15 -2.91 -2.92
N SER A 173 15.47 -2.05 -3.89
CA SER A 173 15.59 -2.48 -5.27
C SER A 173 16.66 -3.59 -5.40
N PRO A 174 16.43 -4.60 -6.24
CA PRO A 174 17.42 -5.63 -6.55
C PRO A 174 18.71 -5.03 -7.12
N THR A 175 19.83 -5.73 -6.91
CA THR A 175 21.10 -5.36 -7.53
C THR A 175 21.03 -5.46 -9.06
N SER A 176 21.87 -4.70 -9.78
CA SER A 176 21.91 -4.69 -11.25
C SER A 176 21.95 -6.08 -11.89
N LYS A 177 22.62 -7.06 -11.26
CA LYS A 177 22.68 -8.46 -11.73
C LYS A 177 21.33 -9.18 -11.69
N ARG A 178 20.45 -8.87 -10.74
CA ARG A 178 19.13 -9.50 -10.55
C ARG A 178 17.97 -8.64 -11.05
N LEU A 179 18.22 -7.38 -11.38
CA LEU A 179 17.19 -6.41 -11.76
C LEU A 179 16.32 -6.92 -12.93
N LYS A 180 16.94 -7.47 -13.97
CA LYS A 180 16.20 -7.97 -15.16
C LYS A 180 15.22 -9.10 -14.81
N SER A 181 15.60 -10.03 -13.93
CA SER A 181 14.73 -11.12 -13.49
C SER A 181 13.64 -10.69 -12.51
N SER A 182 13.76 -9.51 -11.92
CA SER A 182 12.82 -8.97 -10.93
C SER A 182 11.83 -7.97 -11.53
N ILE A 183 11.95 -7.65 -12.82
CA ILE A 183 10.99 -6.79 -13.51
C ILE A 183 9.82 -7.64 -14.01
N MET A 184 8.60 -7.22 -13.69
CA MET A 184 7.37 -7.79 -14.20
C MET A 184 6.63 -6.72 -15.00
N ASP A 185 6.09 -7.09 -16.16
CA ASP A 185 5.18 -6.24 -16.93
C ASP A 185 3.75 -6.77 -16.76
N ILE A 186 2.90 -6.04 -16.04
CA ILE A 186 1.55 -6.46 -15.69
C ILE A 186 0.58 -5.78 -16.65
N PRO A 187 -0.04 -6.51 -17.60
CA PRO A 187 -1.02 -5.93 -18.52
C PRO A 187 -2.31 -5.56 -17.78
N ARG A 188 -3.10 -4.63 -18.33
CA ARG A 188 -4.38 -4.22 -17.72
C ARG A 188 -5.36 -5.37 -17.46
N THR A 189 -5.33 -6.42 -18.27
CA THR A 189 -6.13 -7.64 -18.10
C THR A 189 -5.81 -8.38 -16.79
N GLU A 190 -4.61 -8.16 -16.23
CA GLU A 190 -4.09 -8.75 -15.00
C GLU A 190 -4.08 -7.77 -13.81
N PHE A 191 -4.69 -6.60 -13.91
CA PHE A 191 -4.65 -5.61 -12.81
C PHE A 191 -5.30 -6.07 -11.50
N ALA A 192 -6.09 -7.15 -11.53
CA ALA A 192 -6.57 -7.78 -10.30
C ALA A 192 -5.45 -8.44 -9.47
N ARG A 193 -4.23 -8.58 -10.02
CA ARG A 193 -3.04 -8.99 -9.27
C ARG A 193 -2.60 -7.96 -8.24
N PHE A 194 -2.95 -6.69 -8.41
CA PHE A 194 -2.65 -5.65 -7.43
C PHE A 194 -3.56 -5.82 -6.22
N SER A 195 -2.96 -6.06 -5.05
CA SER A 195 -3.67 -6.27 -3.79
C SER A 195 -3.99 -4.96 -3.08
N HIS A 196 -3.04 -4.03 -2.99
CA HIS A 196 -3.22 -2.68 -2.43
C HIS A 196 -1.94 -1.86 -2.62
N GLN A 197 -2.07 -0.55 -2.51
CA GLN A 197 -0.94 0.35 -2.37
C GLN A 197 -0.39 0.26 -0.94
N CYS A 198 0.93 0.19 -0.80
CA CYS A 198 1.60 0.26 0.48
C CYS A 198 2.08 1.69 0.73
N LEU A 199 1.80 2.24 1.91
CA LEU A 199 2.42 3.50 2.32
C LEU A 199 3.91 3.26 2.56
N ALA A 200 4.77 4.04 1.90
CA ALA A 200 6.21 3.85 1.94
C ALA A 200 6.97 5.18 1.88
N HIS A 201 8.10 5.24 2.58
CA HIS A 201 9.04 6.34 2.59
C HIS A 201 10.37 5.90 1.96
N LYS A 202 10.87 6.64 0.99
CA LYS A 202 12.19 6.39 0.39
C LYS A 202 13.24 7.18 1.14
N HIS A 203 14.22 6.47 1.72
CA HIS A 203 15.36 7.10 2.38
C HIS A 203 16.29 7.72 1.34
N ALA A 204 16.33 9.06 1.32
CA ALA A 204 17.17 9.86 0.43
C ALA A 204 18.65 9.81 0.83
N GLU A 205 19.53 10.20 -0.09
CA GLU A 205 20.98 10.06 0.04
C GLU A 205 21.59 10.84 1.23
N GLU A 206 20.90 11.87 1.70
CA GLU A 206 21.42 12.83 2.69
C GLU A 206 21.08 12.46 4.16
N ASN A 207 20.12 11.56 4.39
CA ASN A 207 19.51 11.39 5.72
C ASN A 207 20.07 10.24 6.58
N ASP A 208 20.66 9.20 5.97
CA ASP A 208 21.49 8.20 6.62
C ASP A 208 22.16 7.34 5.53
N SER A 209 23.50 7.39 5.46
CA SER A 209 24.29 6.62 4.48
C SER A 209 23.98 5.11 4.49
N ARG A 210 23.46 4.57 5.59
CA ARG A 210 23.19 3.13 5.79
C ARG A 210 21.87 2.67 5.17
N LEU A 211 20.91 3.58 5.02
CA LEU A 211 19.56 3.29 4.50
C LEU A 211 19.34 3.84 3.09
N ARG A 212 20.40 4.36 2.47
CA ARG A 212 20.34 4.91 1.12
C ARG A 212 19.70 3.91 0.16
N GLY A 213 18.63 4.35 -0.50
CA GLY A 213 17.93 3.56 -1.52
C GLY A 213 16.97 2.50 -0.96
N TYR A 214 16.79 2.42 0.36
CA TYR A 214 15.73 1.62 0.96
C TYR A 214 14.40 2.36 0.96
N TRP A 215 13.36 1.58 0.73
CA TRP A 215 11.98 1.90 1.04
C TRP A 215 11.67 1.36 2.44
N GLN A 216 11.28 2.25 3.34
CA GLN A 216 10.63 1.83 4.58
C GLN A 216 9.12 1.80 4.33
N LEU A 217 8.46 0.70 4.66
CA LEU A 217 7.02 0.54 4.54
C LEU A 217 6.34 0.75 5.89
N ASP A 218 5.12 1.29 5.84
CA ASP A 218 4.21 1.34 6.98
C ASP A 218 3.81 -0.10 7.37
N PRO A 219 4.10 -0.57 8.60
CA PRO A 219 3.87 -1.96 8.99
C PRO A 219 2.45 -2.50 8.72
N PRO A 220 1.36 -1.71 8.95
CA PRO A 220 -0.01 -2.08 8.58
C PRO A 220 -0.25 -2.36 7.09
N SER A 221 0.62 -1.86 6.22
CA SER A 221 0.52 -2.05 4.78
C SER A 221 1.26 -3.30 4.29
N ILE A 222 1.90 -4.07 5.16
CA ILE A 222 2.71 -5.24 4.79
C ILE A 222 1.86 -6.51 4.99
N PRO A 223 1.62 -7.31 3.94
CA PRO A 223 0.88 -8.56 4.03
C PRO A 223 1.50 -9.51 5.05
N GLY A 224 0.68 -10.04 5.96
CA GLY A 224 1.12 -11.01 6.95
C GLY A 224 1.71 -10.41 8.24
N ASN A 225 1.85 -9.09 8.32
CA ASN A 225 2.05 -8.42 9.60
C ASN A 225 0.72 -8.41 10.35
N VAL A 226 0.63 -9.19 11.43
CA VAL A 226 -0.51 -9.15 12.33
C VAL A 226 -0.34 -7.93 13.24
N ILE A 227 -1.16 -6.90 13.05
CA ILE A 227 -1.33 -5.87 14.08
C ILE A 227 -2.22 -6.49 15.15
N LEU A 228 -1.64 -6.83 16.30
CA LEU A 228 -2.42 -6.99 17.51
C LEU A 228 -2.97 -5.60 17.85
N VAL A 229 -4.26 -5.40 17.64
CA VAL A 229 -4.95 -4.19 18.12
C VAL A 229 -5.22 -4.44 19.61
N GLU A 230 -4.47 -3.76 20.48
CA GLU A 230 -4.87 -3.57 21.88
C GLU A 230 -5.97 -2.50 22.00
#